data_AF-A0A924YQV1-F1
#
_entry.id   AF-A0A924YQV1-F1
#
_cell.length_a   1.000
_cell.length_b   1.000
_cell.length_c   1.000
_cell.angle_alpha   90.00
_cell.angle_beta   90.00
_cell.angle_gamma   90.00
#
_symmetry.space_group_name_H-M   'P 1'
#
loop_
_entity.id
_entity.type
_entity.pdbx_description
1 polymer ?
#
loop_
_entity_poly.entity_id
_entity_poly.type
_entity_poly.pdbx_seq_one_letter_code
_entity_poly.pdbx_strand_id
1 'polypeptide(L)'
;MKQWPKQGWLWMTFFAAGAGLSLAYGQEVPEAKPKLKPTSFSPVDQKEPFAVVVKRMKAAKPEVMKRQMDLLEQRYDLGVGTTKGATMSRGKPVQQGPRTRLPDGQSWETLAALSPAKIRDQELFPAGFFPLPHPNHPEGGMLFPKFHIDEIKKQEGRD
;
A
#
# COMPACT_ATOMS: atom_id res chain seq x y z
N MET A 1 -63.81 18.99 80.31
CA MET A 1 -63.50 17.54 80.22
C MET A 1 -63.81 17.06 78.82
N LYS A 2 -62.81 16.97 77.93
CA LYS A 2 -62.95 16.31 76.64
C LYS A 2 -61.57 16.06 76.06
N GLN A 3 -61.46 14.91 75.39
CA GLN A 3 -60.34 14.38 74.62
C GLN A 3 -59.51 13.32 75.37
N TRP A 4 -59.65 12.07 74.91
CA TRP A 4 -58.97 10.85 75.35
C TRP A 4 -58.77 9.94 74.11
N PRO A 5 -57.93 8.89 74.20
CA PRO A 5 -56.48 8.76 73.94
C PRO A 5 -56.15 8.38 72.47
N LYS A 6 -54.98 8.62 71.89
CA LYS A 6 -53.60 8.08 72.08
C LYS A 6 -53.43 6.55 71.94
N GLN A 7 -52.72 6.18 70.84
CA GLN A 7 -51.98 4.93 70.56
C GLN A 7 -52.85 3.71 70.22
N GLY A 8 -52.62 2.87 69.21
CA GLY A 8 -51.46 2.60 68.36
C GLY A 8 -51.32 1.07 68.23
N TRP A 9 -51.72 0.46 67.10
CA TRP A 9 -51.43 -0.94 66.74
C TRP A 9 -51.60 -1.10 65.21
N LEU A 10 -50.53 -1.08 64.40
CA LEU A 10 -49.68 -2.19 63.95
C LEU A 10 -50.35 -3.22 63.00
N TRP A 11 -49.96 -3.15 61.71
CA TRP A 11 -49.96 -4.14 60.59
C TRP A 11 -51.31 -4.77 60.19
N MET A 12 -51.64 -5.13 58.95
CA MET A 12 -50.95 -5.52 57.70
C MET A 12 -52.13 -5.62 56.71
N THR A 13 -52.12 -5.14 55.47
CA THR A 13 -51.58 -5.85 54.30
C THR A 13 -51.74 -5.01 53.02
N PHE A 14 -50.73 -5.15 52.18
CA PHE A 14 -50.56 -4.77 50.78
C PHE A 14 -51.81 -4.70 49.89
N PHE A 15 -51.91 -3.62 49.09
CA PHE A 15 -52.39 -3.71 47.71
C PHE A 15 -51.48 -2.93 46.76
N ALA A 16 -51.02 -3.62 45.73
CA ALA A 16 -49.95 -3.22 44.84
C ALA A 16 -50.42 -2.30 43.71
N ALA A 17 -49.50 -1.37 43.40
CA ALA A 17 -49.27 -0.56 42.22
C ALA A 17 -50.05 -0.85 40.92
N GLY A 18 -50.51 0.24 40.28
CA GLY A 18 -50.95 0.22 38.89
C GLY A 18 -51.34 1.61 38.35
N ALA A 19 -50.39 2.54 38.24
CA ALA A 19 -50.55 3.75 37.41
C ALA A 19 -49.17 4.37 37.08
N GLY A 20 -48.85 4.51 35.79
CA GLY A 20 -47.64 5.20 35.37
C GLY A 20 -47.26 4.97 33.90
N LEU A 21 -48.14 5.34 32.98
CA LEU A 21 -47.78 5.50 31.57
C LEU A 21 -46.91 6.77 31.44
N SER A 22 -45.66 6.63 31.02
CA SER A 22 -44.86 7.74 30.49
C SER A 22 -43.89 7.22 29.44
N LEU A 23 -44.28 7.40 28.19
CA LEU A 23 -43.37 7.47 27.05
C LEU A 23 -42.33 8.57 27.35
N ALA A 24 -41.08 8.20 27.52
CA ALA A 24 -39.96 9.13 27.41
C ALA A 24 -38.91 8.48 26.51
N TYR A 25 -38.99 8.90 25.25
CA TYR A 25 -37.95 8.92 24.21
C TYR A 25 -36.59 8.32 24.59
N GLY A 26 -36.19 7.29 23.85
CA GLY A 26 -34.79 6.94 23.69
C GLY A 26 -34.02 8.14 23.15
N GLN A 27 -33.26 8.81 24.02
CA GLN A 27 -32.18 9.67 23.60
C GLN A 27 -30.97 8.77 23.33
N GLU A 28 -30.72 8.49 22.05
CA GLU A 28 -29.38 8.12 21.61
C GLU A 28 -28.45 9.27 22.00
N VAL A 29 -27.54 9.01 22.95
CA VAL A 29 -26.46 9.94 23.28
C VAL A 29 -25.57 9.99 22.04
N PRO A 30 -25.43 11.12 21.33
CA PRO A 30 -24.51 11.20 20.22
C PRO A 30 -23.10 10.96 20.76
N GLU A 31 -22.45 9.89 20.32
CA GLU A 31 -21.03 9.65 20.61
C GLU A 31 -20.24 10.87 20.15
N ALA A 32 -19.80 11.67 21.11
CA ALA A 32 -18.90 12.77 20.85
C ALA A 32 -17.56 12.18 20.37
N LYS A 33 -17.32 12.22 19.05
CA LYS A 33 -16.05 11.81 18.46
C LYS A 33 -14.92 12.53 19.21
N PRO A 34 -13.94 11.81 19.78
CA PRO A 34 -12.88 12.43 20.55
C PRO A 34 -12.11 13.39 19.65
N LYS A 35 -11.98 14.65 20.07
CA LYS A 35 -11.18 15.64 19.35
C LYS A 35 -9.72 15.18 19.37
N LEU A 36 -9.21 14.78 18.21
CA LEU A 36 -7.83 14.33 18.05
C LEU A 36 -6.87 15.46 18.47
N LYS A 37 -5.86 15.14 19.29
CA LYS A 37 -4.80 16.08 19.66
C LYS A 37 -4.07 16.54 18.38
N PRO A 38 -3.62 17.81 18.29
CA PRO A 38 -2.86 18.26 17.14
C PRO A 38 -1.58 17.44 17.02
N THR A 39 -1.33 16.90 15.83
CA THR A 39 -0.10 16.17 15.50
C THR A 39 0.54 16.82 14.29
N SER A 40 1.85 16.72 14.15
CA SER A 40 2.58 17.21 12.96
C SER A 40 2.33 16.36 11.70
N PHE A 41 1.56 15.28 11.80
CA PHE A 41 1.24 14.43 10.66
C PHE A 41 0.10 15.03 9.84
N SER A 42 0.19 14.91 8.52
CA SER A 42 -0.94 15.23 7.64
C SER A 42 -2.10 14.26 7.90
N PRO A 43 -3.37 14.70 7.83
CA PRO A 43 -4.52 13.82 8.01
C PRO A 43 -4.49 12.65 7.04
N VAL A 44 -4.71 11.43 7.56
CA VAL A 44 -4.85 10.22 6.73
C VAL A 44 -6.25 10.24 6.11
N ASP A 45 -6.36 10.78 4.89
CA ASP A 45 -7.62 10.90 4.14
C ASP A 45 -7.91 9.64 3.31
N GLN A 46 -8.15 8.51 3.99
CA GLN A 46 -8.62 7.28 3.34
C GLN A 46 -10.13 7.39 3.06
N LYS A 47 -10.48 7.75 1.82
CA LYS A 47 -11.89 7.92 1.39
C LYS A 47 -12.58 6.61 1.05
N GLU A 48 -11.84 5.52 0.90
CA GLU A 48 -12.34 4.21 0.51
C GLU A 48 -12.18 3.18 1.63
N PRO A 49 -13.16 2.28 1.85
CA PRO A 49 -13.00 1.18 2.79
C PRO A 49 -11.88 0.22 2.36
N PHE A 50 -11.08 -0.25 3.32
CA PHE A 50 -9.96 -1.17 3.07
C PHE A 50 -10.33 -2.40 2.22
N ALA A 51 -11.50 -2.99 2.46
CA ALA A 51 -11.97 -4.15 1.70
C ALA A 51 -12.12 -3.88 0.19
N VAL A 52 -12.50 -2.65 -0.19
CA VAL A 52 -12.62 -2.22 -1.58
C VAL A 52 -11.24 -2.14 -2.22
N VAL A 53 -10.27 -1.54 -1.51
CA VAL A 53 -8.86 -1.43 -1.96
C VAL A 53 -8.26 -2.83 -2.17
N VAL A 54 -8.44 -3.74 -1.22
CA VAL A 54 -7.94 -5.12 -1.33
C VAL A 54 -8.54 -5.83 -2.55
N LYS A 55 -9.85 -5.71 -2.78
CA LYS A 55 -10.53 -6.31 -3.93
C LYS A 55 -9.96 -5.77 -5.25
N ARG A 56 -9.82 -4.44 -5.35
CA ARG A 56 -9.24 -3.75 -6.52
C ARG A 56 -7.81 -4.20 -6.80
N MET A 57 -6.95 -4.22 -5.78
CA MET A 57 -5.53 -4.58 -5.92
C MET A 57 -5.33 -6.06 -6.28
N LYS A 58 -6.14 -6.95 -5.70
CA LYS A 58 -6.13 -8.37 -6.10
C LYS A 58 -6.54 -8.55 -7.56
N ALA A 59 -7.55 -7.81 -8.01
CA ALA A 59 -8.00 -7.86 -9.40
C ALA A 59 -6.97 -7.30 -10.39
N ALA A 60 -6.21 -6.27 -10.01
CA ALA A 60 -5.17 -5.67 -10.85
C ALA A 60 -3.86 -6.49 -10.93
N LYS A 61 -3.62 -7.40 -9.98
CA LYS A 61 -2.38 -8.18 -9.88
C LYS A 61 -1.97 -8.89 -11.19
N PRO A 62 -2.86 -9.58 -11.92
CA PRO A 62 -2.47 -10.29 -13.14
C PRO A 62 -1.93 -9.36 -14.24
N GLU A 63 -2.55 -8.19 -14.41
CA GLU A 63 -2.11 -7.21 -15.40
C GLU A 63 -0.75 -6.61 -15.04
N VAL A 64 -0.57 -6.23 -13.77
CA VAL A 64 0.70 -5.72 -13.24
C VAL A 64 1.81 -6.77 -13.40
N MET A 65 1.54 -8.03 -13.07
CA MET A 65 2.50 -9.12 -13.25
C MET A 65 2.85 -9.31 -14.72
N LYS A 66 1.87 -9.31 -15.62
CA LYS A 66 2.12 -9.44 -17.06
C LYS A 66 3.05 -8.32 -17.57
N ARG A 67 2.70 -7.06 -17.29
CA ARG A 67 3.52 -5.90 -17.69
C ARG A 67 4.96 -6.01 -17.19
N GLN A 68 5.14 -6.45 -15.95
CA GLN A 68 6.48 -6.62 -15.38
C GLN A 68 7.23 -7.79 -16.02
N MET A 69 6.55 -8.91 -16.29
CA MET A 69 7.16 -10.05 -16.97
C MET A 69 7.57 -9.70 -18.40
N ASP A 70 6.72 -8.99 -19.16
CA ASP A 70 7.04 -8.52 -20.50
C ASP A 70 8.30 -7.63 -20.48
N LEU A 71 8.42 -6.73 -19.50
CA LEU A 71 9.61 -5.89 -19.31
C LEU A 71 10.86 -6.72 -19.00
N LEU A 72 10.74 -7.74 -18.14
CA LEU A 72 11.85 -8.62 -17.78
C LEU A 72 12.32 -9.45 -18.98
N GLU A 73 11.40 -9.97 -19.78
CA GLU A 73 11.70 -10.75 -20.98
C GLU A 73 12.37 -9.92 -22.07
N GLN A 74 12.00 -8.64 -22.19
CA GLN A 74 12.67 -7.68 -23.08
C GLN A 74 14.11 -7.40 -22.65
N ARG A 75 14.36 -7.30 -21.34
CA ARG A 75 15.68 -6.93 -20.81
C ARG A 75 16.61 -8.11 -20.57
N TYR A 76 16.06 -9.29 -20.28
CA TYR A 76 16.83 -10.44 -19.83
C TYR A 76 16.42 -11.75 -20.52
N ASP A 77 17.38 -12.67 -20.62
CA ASP A 77 17.08 -14.08 -20.84
C ASP A 77 16.74 -14.77 -19.50
N LEU A 78 15.46 -15.09 -19.31
CA LEU A 78 14.92 -15.75 -18.11
C LEU A 78 15.09 -17.27 -18.09
N GLY A 79 15.75 -17.85 -19.10
CA GLY A 79 16.09 -19.27 -19.14
C GLY A 79 17.06 -19.71 -18.04
N VAL A 80 17.29 -21.02 -17.96
CA VAL A 80 18.27 -21.61 -17.03
C VAL A 80 19.58 -21.84 -17.79
N GLY A 81 20.58 -21.00 -17.57
CA GLY A 81 21.93 -21.17 -18.12
C GLY A 81 22.93 -21.49 -17.03
N THR A 82 23.18 -22.78 -16.80
CA THR A 82 24.06 -23.24 -15.72
C THR A 82 25.46 -23.57 -16.25
N THR A 83 26.48 -23.21 -15.48
CA THR A 83 27.87 -23.55 -15.75
C THR A 83 28.10 -25.03 -15.46
N LYS A 84 28.55 -25.80 -16.46
CA LYS A 84 28.89 -27.21 -16.28
C LYS A 84 30.00 -27.36 -15.24
N GLY A 85 29.78 -28.20 -14.24
CA GLY A 85 30.79 -28.55 -13.23
C GLY A 85 30.99 -27.54 -12.09
N ALA A 86 30.31 -26.38 -12.11
CA ALA A 86 30.38 -25.39 -11.04
C ALA A 86 29.09 -25.37 -10.23
N THR A 87 29.19 -25.65 -8.93
CA THR A 87 28.08 -25.57 -8.00
C THR A 87 28.42 -24.67 -6.81
N MET A 88 27.41 -23.99 -6.29
CA MET A 88 27.47 -23.31 -5.00
C MET A 88 27.53 -24.34 -3.87
N SER A 89 27.87 -23.88 -2.68
CA SER A 89 27.61 -24.62 -1.43
C SER A 89 26.17 -25.17 -1.44
N ARG A 90 26.01 -26.46 -1.11
CA ARG A 90 24.75 -27.22 -1.16
C ARG A 90 24.26 -27.61 -2.57
N GLY A 91 25.14 -27.60 -3.58
CA GLY A 91 24.94 -28.29 -4.86
C GLY A 91 24.12 -27.54 -5.92
N LYS A 92 23.76 -26.27 -5.68
CA LYS A 92 23.04 -25.47 -6.67
C LYS A 92 23.97 -25.08 -7.83
N PRO A 93 23.62 -25.32 -9.10
CA PRO A 93 24.47 -24.91 -10.22
C PRO A 93 24.67 -23.39 -10.28
N VAL A 94 25.88 -22.96 -10.61
CA VAL A 94 26.21 -21.53 -10.80
C VAL A 94 25.69 -21.07 -12.16
N GLN A 95 25.14 -19.85 -12.23
CA GLN A 95 24.68 -19.25 -13.49
C GLN A 95 25.88 -18.83 -14.36
N GLN A 96 25.73 -18.97 -15.68
CA GLN A 96 26.76 -18.61 -16.64
C GLN A 96 26.49 -17.23 -17.26
N GLY A 97 27.46 -16.32 -17.12
CA GLY A 97 27.52 -15.05 -17.84
C GLY A 97 26.42 -14.03 -17.50
N PRO A 98 26.48 -12.83 -18.09
CA PRO A 98 25.42 -11.83 -17.99
C PRO A 98 24.14 -12.32 -18.68
N ARG A 99 22.99 -12.03 -18.08
CA ARG A 99 21.67 -12.41 -18.61
C ARG A 99 20.98 -11.29 -19.38
N THR A 100 21.58 -10.11 -19.47
CA THR A 100 21.01 -9.00 -20.23
C THR A 100 20.95 -9.36 -21.70
N ARG A 101 19.83 -9.05 -22.35
CA ARG A 101 19.76 -9.05 -23.81
C ARG A 101 20.57 -7.89 -24.34
N LEU A 102 21.29 -8.13 -25.42
CA LEU A 102 21.98 -7.08 -26.17
C LEU A 102 21.02 -6.49 -27.21
N PRO A 103 21.22 -5.23 -27.63
CA PRO A 103 20.51 -4.68 -28.78
C PRO A 103 20.67 -5.58 -30.01
N ASP A 104 19.65 -5.61 -30.87
CA ASP A 104 19.64 -6.49 -32.04
C ASP A 104 20.89 -6.29 -32.91
N GLY A 105 21.52 -7.40 -33.29
CA GLY A 105 22.74 -7.40 -34.11
C GLY A 105 24.03 -7.03 -33.37
N GLN A 106 24.00 -6.82 -32.05
CA GLN A 106 25.21 -6.55 -31.25
C GLN A 106 25.77 -7.81 -30.57
N SER A 107 27.09 -7.82 -30.39
CA SER A 107 27.80 -8.79 -29.54
C SER A 107 28.63 -8.08 -28.47
N TRP A 108 29.07 -8.82 -27.45
CA TRP A 108 29.96 -8.26 -26.42
C TRP A 108 31.28 -7.75 -27.00
N GLU A 109 31.81 -8.42 -28.02
CA GLU A 109 33.01 -8.04 -28.74
C GLU A 109 32.81 -6.73 -29.51
N THR A 110 31.68 -6.58 -30.20
CA THR A 110 31.34 -5.33 -30.90
C THR A 110 31.20 -4.16 -29.93
N LEU A 111 30.52 -4.36 -28.81
CA LEU A 111 30.37 -3.33 -27.77
C LEU A 111 31.72 -2.97 -27.13
N ALA A 112 32.59 -3.96 -26.87
CA ALA A 112 33.91 -3.74 -26.28
C ALA A 112 34.86 -2.97 -27.21
N ALA A 113 34.67 -3.06 -28.53
CA ALA A 113 35.44 -2.31 -29.52
C ALA A 113 35.01 -0.83 -29.63
N LEU A 114 33.85 -0.46 -29.09
CA LEU A 114 33.32 0.90 -29.14
C LEU A 114 33.79 1.72 -27.93
N SER A 115 34.06 3.01 -28.16
CA SER A 115 34.24 3.98 -27.07
C SER A 115 32.91 4.20 -26.32
N PRO A 116 32.93 4.54 -25.02
CA PRO A 116 31.72 4.85 -24.24
C PRO A 116 30.83 5.93 -24.87
N ALA A 117 31.42 6.98 -25.48
CA ALA A 117 30.66 8.03 -26.16
C ALA A 117 29.82 7.46 -27.31
N LYS A 118 30.40 6.62 -28.17
CA LYS A 118 29.66 5.95 -29.26
C LYS A 118 28.55 5.03 -28.75
N ILE A 119 28.80 4.29 -27.67
CA ILE A 119 27.77 3.42 -27.05
C ILE A 119 26.57 4.25 -26.60
N ARG A 120 26.83 5.41 -25.97
CA ARG A 120 25.78 6.33 -25.54
C ARG A 120 25.06 6.97 -26.73
N ASP A 121 25.79 7.53 -27.67
CA ASP A 121 25.24 8.31 -28.78
C ASP A 121 24.44 7.44 -29.77
N GLN A 122 24.73 6.13 -29.83
CA GLN A 122 23.99 5.14 -30.63
C GLN A 122 22.98 4.33 -29.81
N GLU A 123 22.77 4.66 -28.54
CA GLU A 123 21.83 3.97 -27.65
C GLU A 123 22.06 2.46 -27.53
N LEU A 124 23.32 2.01 -27.63
CA LEU A 124 23.70 0.60 -27.62
C LEU A 124 23.90 0.02 -26.22
N PHE A 125 23.71 0.82 -25.17
CA PHE A 125 23.89 0.35 -23.81
C PHE A 125 22.78 -0.66 -23.45
N PRO A 126 23.12 -1.89 -23.00
CA PRO A 126 22.11 -2.92 -22.78
C PRO A 126 21.07 -2.52 -21.72
N ALA A 127 19.79 -2.60 -22.09
CA ALA A 127 18.68 -2.18 -21.24
C ALA A 127 18.56 -2.96 -19.93
N GLY A 128 19.14 -4.16 -19.84
CA GLY A 128 19.21 -4.93 -18.59
C GLY A 128 20.08 -4.30 -17.50
N PHE A 129 20.87 -3.27 -17.81
CA PHE A 129 21.62 -2.50 -16.81
C PHE A 129 20.90 -1.23 -16.35
N PHE A 130 19.78 -0.87 -16.97
CA PHE A 130 18.95 0.22 -16.47
C PHE A 130 18.29 -0.15 -15.15
N PRO A 131 18.01 0.83 -14.26
CA PRO A 131 17.23 0.59 -13.06
C PRO A 131 15.92 -0.14 -13.39
N LEU A 132 15.61 -1.16 -12.61
CA LEU A 132 14.37 -1.90 -12.76
C LEU A 132 13.24 -1.10 -12.10
N PRO A 133 12.20 -0.68 -12.85
CA PRO A 133 11.08 0.06 -12.25
C PRO A 133 10.27 -0.85 -11.32
N HIS A 134 9.66 -0.23 -10.30
CA HIS A 134 8.76 -0.94 -9.39
C HIS A 134 7.50 -1.39 -10.15
N PRO A 135 7.05 -2.66 -10.02
CA PRO A 135 5.91 -3.18 -10.79
C PRO A 135 4.61 -2.38 -10.60
N ASN A 136 4.40 -1.83 -9.39
CA ASN A 136 3.23 -1.03 -9.04
C ASN A 136 3.64 0.25 -8.30
N HIS A 137 4.38 1.13 -8.97
CA HIS A 137 4.87 2.39 -8.39
C HIS A 137 3.77 3.27 -7.74
N PRO A 138 2.54 3.40 -8.29
CA PRO A 138 1.50 4.24 -7.71
C PRO A 138 1.07 3.87 -6.28
N GLU A 139 1.16 2.58 -5.90
CA GLU A 139 0.70 2.11 -4.58
C GLU A 139 1.85 1.83 -3.61
N GLY A 140 3.06 1.59 -4.13
CA GLY A 140 4.24 1.22 -3.32
C GLY A 140 5.33 2.27 -3.23
N GLY A 141 5.24 3.36 -4.01
CA GLY A 141 6.24 4.42 -4.04
C GLY A 141 5.99 5.53 -3.01
N MET A 142 6.99 6.36 -2.78
CA MET A 142 6.82 7.64 -2.10
C MET A 142 5.95 8.55 -2.99
N LEU A 143 4.68 8.70 -2.64
CA LEU A 143 3.78 9.64 -3.32
C LEU A 143 4.09 11.06 -2.84
N PHE A 144 4.59 11.90 -3.72
CA PHE A 144 4.76 13.32 -3.42
C PHE A 144 3.42 14.06 -3.54
N PRO A 145 3.04 14.88 -2.55
CA PRO A 145 1.87 15.74 -2.66
C PRO A 145 1.98 16.67 -3.88
N LYS A 146 0.84 16.97 -4.52
CA LYS A 146 0.82 17.78 -5.74
C LYS A 146 1.51 19.15 -5.58
N PHE A 147 1.34 19.82 -4.43
CA PHE A 147 2.02 21.09 -4.18
C PHE A 147 3.55 20.96 -4.17
N HIS A 148 4.09 19.82 -3.70
CA HIS A 148 5.53 19.57 -3.69
C HIS A 148 6.04 19.32 -5.12
N ILE A 149 5.29 18.57 -5.92
CA ILE A 149 5.60 18.36 -7.35
C ILE A 149 5.58 19.70 -8.09
N ASP A 150 4.53 20.51 -7.90
CA ASP A 150 4.36 21.79 -8.58
C ASP A 150 5.47 22.79 -8.17
N GLU A 151 5.90 22.78 -6.90
CA GLU A 151 6.99 23.62 -6.42
C GLU A 151 8.36 23.16 -6.97
N ILE A 152 8.66 21.86 -7.00
CA ILE A 152 9.89 21.35 -7.63
C ILE A 152 9.91 21.72 -9.11
N LYS A 153 8.79 21.55 -9.84
CA LYS A 153 8.71 21.91 -11.25
C LYS A 153 8.96 23.40 -11.48
N LYS A 154 8.40 24.26 -10.62
CA LYS A 154 8.63 25.70 -10.65
C LYS A 154 10.11 26.05 -10.39
N GLN A 155 10.80 25.31 -9.52
CA GLN A 155 12.20 25.56 -9.17
C GLN A 155 13.19 25.02 -10.21
N GLU A 156 12.97 23.81 -10.73
CA GLU A 156 13.95 23.06 -11.54
C GLU A 156 13.64 23.09 -13.05
N GLY A 157 12.41 23.40 -13.46
CA GLY A 157 12.02 23.41 -14.88
C GLY A 157 12.16 22.07 -15.62
N ARG A 158 12.29 20.96 -14.89
CA ARG A 158 12.42 19.60 -15.44
C ARG A 158 11.06 18.90 -15.45
N ASP A 159 10.70 18.34 -16.61
CA ASP A 159 9.62 17.37 -16.80
C ASP A 159 10.18 15.94 -16.92
#